data_AF-H6N6F6-F1
#
_entry.id   AF-H6N6F6-F1
#
_cell.length_a   1.000
_cell.length_b   1.000
_cell.length_c   1.000
_cell.angle_alpha   90.00
_cell.angle_beta   90.00
_cell.angle_gamma   90.00
#
_symmetry.space_group_name_H-M   'P 1'
#
loop_
_entity.id
_entity.type
_entity.pdbx_description
1 polymer ?
#
loop_
_entity_poly.entity_id
_entity_poly.type
_entity_poly.pdbx_seq_one_letter_code
_entity_poly.pdbx_strand_id
1 'polypeptide(L)'
;MAFTPKLLLGGGVLGGVSVGLGIGELTSGAGKVKTPSRRSIAQECRLHELIGIAKGEFKPITKDEIRKRVADEKGDFGPIETACLANVGGDIFVSKKNGKWGYHQQDQDSQDHKDKFQRYLGNR
;
A
#
# COMPACT_ATOMS: atom_id res chain seq x y z
N MET A 1 27.57 1.43 59.78
CA MET A 1 26.92 2.75 59.67
C MET A 1 25.82 2.63 58.63
N ALA A 2 24.61 3.06 58.98
CA ALA A 2 23.36 2.74 58.29
C ALA A 2 23.13 3.64 57.06
N PHE A 3 22.73 3.03 55.94
CA PHE A 3 22.18 3.72 54.77
C PHE A 3 20.65 3.62 54.82
N THR A 4 19.97 4.76 54.88
CA THR A 4 18.51 4.87 54.70
C THR A 4 18.19 5.33 53.28
N PRO A 5 17.43 4.57 52.48
CA PRO A 5 16.67 5.14 51.39
C PRO A 5 15.22 5.41 51.84
N LYS A 6 14.85 6.70 51.77
CA LYS A 6 13.49 7.23 51.89
C LYS A 6 12.56 6.53 50.89
N LEU A 7 11.49 5.91 51.40
CA LEU A 7 10.30 5.54 50.63
C LEU A 7 9.46 6.80 50.40
N LEU A 8 9.23 7.16 49.13
CA LEU A 8 8.08 7.98 48.75
C LEU A 8 7.10 7.09 48.01
N LEU A 9 6.03 6.75 48.75
CA LEU A 9 4.78 6.22 48.23
C LEU A 9 4.17 7.23 47.26
N GLY A 10 3.80 6.74 46.07
CA GLY A 10 2.89 7.43 45.15
C GLY A 10 2.21 6.36 44.30
N GLY A 11 1.05 5.91 44.77
CA GLY A 11 0.29 4.79 44.20
C GLY A 11 -0.38 5.12 42.87
N GLY A 12 -0.49 4.09 42.04
CA GLY A 12 -1.30 4.04 40.83
C GLY A 12 -1.37 2.60 40.35
N VAL A 13 -2.40 1.87 40.79
CA VAL A 13 -2.67 0.49 40.35
C VAL A 13 -3.56 0.57 39.11
N LEU A 14 -3.02 0.25 37.94
CA LEU A 14 -3.84 -0.05 36.76
C LEU A 14 -3.35 -1.36 36.18
N GLY A 15 -4.10 -2.41 36.52
CA GLY A 15 -3.93 -3.74 35.94
C GLY A 15 -4.29 -3.74 34.46
N GLY A 16 -3.37 -4.22 33.64
CA GLY A 16 -3.62 -4.60 32.26
C GLY A 16 -3.42 -6.11 32.13
N VAL A 17 -4.51 -6.86 32.04
CA VAL A 17 -4.50 -8.27 31.61
C VAL A 17 -4.27 -8.32 30.10
N SER A 18 -3.08 -8.72 29.69
CA SER A 18 -2.79 -9.07 28.29
C SER A 18 -3.19 -10.52 28.05
N VAL A 19 -4.40 -10.73 27.52
CA VAL A 19 -4.79 -11.97 26.84
C VAL A 19 -4.10 -12.05 25.47
N GLY A 20 -3.55 -13.22 25.15
CA GLY A 20 -2.55 -13.44 24.09
C GLY A 20 -3.08 -13.90 22.73
N LEU A 21 -2.26 -14.77 22.10
CA LEU A 21 -2.31 -15.36 20.74
C LEU A 21 -1.61 -14.49 19.66
N GLY A 22 -0.62 -14.97 18.90
CA GLY A 22 -0.08 -16.31 18.73
C GLY A 22 1.13 -16.31 17.79
N ILE A 23 2.00 -17.30 18.02
CA ILE A 23 2.87 -18.05 17.08
C ILE A 23 3.47 -17.32 15.87
N GLY A 24 4.80 -17.20 15.89
CA GLY A 24 5.65 -16.93 14.74
C GLY A 24 7.07 -17.41 15.08
N GLU A 25 7.26 -18.72 15.04
CA GLU A 25 8.54 -19.42 15.15
C GLU A 25 9.48 -18.94 14.02
N LEU A 26 10.54 -18.20 14.35
CA LEU A 26 11.65 -17.99 13.42
C LEU A 26 12.85 -18.78 13.91
N THR A 27 12.85 -20.02 13.45
CA THR A 27 13.98 -20.95 13.43
C THR A 27 15.25 -20.32 12.84
N SER A 28 16.36 -20.73 13.42
CA SER A 28 17.76 -20.48 13.04
C SER A 28 18.05 -20.61 11.55
N GLY A 29 18.94 -19.74 11.06
CA GLY A 29 19.54 -19.89 9.73
C GLY A 29 20.75 -18.98 9.53
N ALA A 30 21.89 -19.37 10.10
CA ALA A 30 23.19 -18.85 9.68
C ALA A 30 23.45 -19.28 8.22
N GLY A 31 23.08 -18.43 7.27
CA GLY A 31 23.33 -18.63 5.84
C GLY A 31 24.21 -17.52 5.29
N LYS A 32 25.52 -17.74 5.25
CA LYS A 32 26.42 -17.02 4.33
C LYS A 32 26.01 -17.36 2.90
N VAL A 33 25.32 -16.46 2.21
CA VAL A 33 25.12 -16.55 0.76
C VAL A 33 25.67 -15.29 0.11
N LYS A 34 26.64 -15.51 -0.78
CA LYS A 34 27.35 -14.54 -1.59
C LYS A 34 26.38 -13.85 -2.55
N THR A 35 26.49 -12.52 -2.65
CA THR A 35 26.03 -11.66 -3.76
C THR A 35 26.50 -12.26 -5.11
N PRO A 36 25.76 -12.14 -6.24
CA PRO A 36 25.34 -10.84 -6.79
C PRO A 36 24.00 -10.84 -7.56
N SER A 37 23.12 -9.86 -7.34
CA SER A 37 22.00 -9.64 -8.28
C SER A 37 21.64 -8.16 -8.34
N ARG A 38 22.23 -7.45 -9.29
CA ARG A 38 21.57 -6.92 -10.50
C ARG A 38 20.43 -5.96 -10.18
N ARG A 39 20.82 -4.67 -10.26
CA ARG A 39 20.00 -3.53 -10.66
C ARG A 39 18.87 -3.21 -9.69
N SER A 40 18.66 -1.92 -9.51
CA SER A 40 17.44 -1.33 -9.02
C SER A 40 16.26 -1.89 -9.83
N ILE A 41 15.71 -3.03 -9.43
CA ILE A 41 14.34 -3.39 -9.78
C ILE A 41 13.53 -2.38 -8.97
N ALA A 42 13.36 -1.19 -9.54
CA ALA A 42 12.33 -0.27 -9.07
C ALA A 42 11.09 -1.14 -8.99
N GLN A 43 10.64 -1.43 -7.78
CA GLN A 43 9.47 -2.26 -7.56
C GLN A 43 8.31 -1.54 -8.23
N GLU A 44 7.99 -1.95 -9.47
CA GLU A 44 7.05 -1.24 -10.30
C GLU A 44 5.66 -1.40 -9.68
N CYS A 45 4.95 -0.28 -9.46
CA CYS A 45 3.56 -0.36 -9.03
C CYS A 45 2.74 -1.04 -10.13
N ARG A 46 1.72 -1.81 -9.73
CA ARG A 46 0.77 -2.40 -10.67
C ARG A 46 -0.35 -1.38 -10.92
N LEU A 47 -0.36 -0.81 -12.11
CA LEU A 47 -1.36 0.15 -12.55
C LEU A 47 -2.55 -0.56 -13.20
N HIS A 48 -3.75 -0.10 -12.87
CA HIS A 48 -5.01 -0.61 -13.42
C HIS A 48 -5.88 0.55 -13.88
N GLU A 49 -6.50 0.45 -15.05
CA GLU A 49 -7.49 1.42 -15.50
C GLU A 49 -8.90 0.98 -15.06
N LEU A 50 -9.65 1.91 -14.49
CA LEU A 50 -11.07 1.74 -14.21
C LEU A 50 -11.86 1.99 -15.50
N ILE A 51 -12.41 0.92 -16.07
CA ILE A 51 -13.25 0.98 -17.27
C ILE A 51 -14.69 1.36 -16.89
N GLY A 52 -15.19 0.81 -15.79
CA GLY A 52 -16.55 1.08 -15.34
C GLY A 52 -16.80 0.65 -13.90
N ILE A 53 -17.08 1.62 -13.03
CA ILE A 53 -17.35 1.36 -11.62
C ILE A 53 -18.67 0.60 -11.39
N ALA A 54 -19.67 0.80 -12.26
CA ALA A 54 -20.98 0.15 -12.12
C ALA A 54 -20.86 -1.39 -12.13
N LYS A 55 -19.91 -1.93 -12.91
CA LYS A 55 -19.63 -3.37 -13.01
C LYS A 55 -18.37 -3.79 -12.25
N GLY A 56 -17.59 -2.84 -11.72
CA GLY A 56 -16.29 -3.11 -11.12
C GLY A 56 -15.28 -3.63 -12.15
N GLU A 57 -15.32 -3.13 -13.37
CA GLU A 57 -14.43 -3.55 -14.45
C GLU A 57 -13.13 -2.75 -14.41
N PHE A 58 -12.03 -3.45 -14.16
CA PHE A 58 -10.68 -2.93 -14.18
C PHE A 58 -9.85 -3.71 -15.20
N LYS A 59 -8.86 -3.04 -15.77
CA LYS A 59 -7.92 -3.66 -16.72
C LYS A 59 -6.49 -3.31 -16.33
N PRO A 60 -5.54 -4.26 -16.35
CA PRO A 60 -4.16 -3.92 -16.09
C PRO A 60 -3.65 -3.03 -17.22
N ILE A 61 -2.94 -1.96 -16.87
CA ILE A 61 -2.37 -1.03 -17.84
C ILE A 61 -0.91 -0.76 -17.49
N THR A 62 -0.06 -0.65 -18.49
CA THR A 62 1.35 -0.33 -18.27
C THR A 62 1.53 1.17 -18.02
N LYS A 63 2.60 1.54 -17.31
CA LYS A 63 2.96 2.94 -17.05
C LYS A 63 3.07 3.75 -18.35
N ASP A 64 3.67 3.17 -19.39
CA ASP A 64 3.84 3.83 -20.68
C ASP A 64 2.51 4.03 -21.44
N GLU A 65 1.60 3.05 -21.38
CA GLU A 65 0.29 3.18 -22.00
C GLU A 65 -0.56 4.27 -21.32
N ILE A 66 -0.62 4.27 -19.98
CA ILE A 66 -1.39 5.30 -19.29
C ILE A 66 -0.75 6.68 -19.49
N ARG A 67 0.58 6.78 -19.54
CA ARG A 67 1.28 8.04 -19.83
C ARG A 67 0.90 8.60 -21.20
N LYS A 68 0.83 7.74 -22.24
CA LYS A 68 0.37 8.14 -23.57
C LYS A 68 -1.08 8.63 -23.54
N ARG A 69 -1.99 7.86 -22.94
CA ARG A 69 -3.41 8.25 -22.85
C ARG A 69 -3.61 9.55 -22.06
N VAL A 70 -2.88 9.73 -20.97
CA VAL A 70 -2.91 10.96 -20.18
C VAL A 70 -2.40 12.15 -20.99
N ALA A 71 -1.34 11.98 -21.79
CA ALA A 71 -0.84 13.02 -22.68
C ALA A 71 -1.85 13.36 -23.80
N ASP A 72 -2.44 12.34 -24.43
CA ASP A 72 -3.42 12.51 -25.50
C ASP A 72 -4.70 13.21 -25.01
N GLU A 73 -5.16 12.87 -23.80
CA GLU A 73 -6.40 13.38 -23.22
C GLU A 73 -6.21 14.57 -22.27
N LYS A 74 -5.00 15.17 -22.23
CA LYS A 74 -4.65 16.32 -21.37
C LYS A 74 -4.97 16.09 -19.89
N GLY A 75 -4.73 14.88 -19.40
CA GLY A 75 -4.78 14.54 -17.98
C GLY A 75 -3.47 14.86 -17.27
N ASP A 76 -3.40 14.49 -15.99
CA ASP A 76 -2.22 14.70 -15.15
C ASP A 76 -1.56 13.37 -14.77
N PHE A 77 -0.34 13.16 -15.29
CA PHE A 77 0.43 11.95 -15.01
C PHE A 77 1.20 12.05 -13.68
N GLY A 78 1.53 13.27 -13.23
CA GLY A 78 2.29 13.51 -11.99
C GLY A 78 1.68 12.84 -10.75
N PRO A 79 0.36 12.99 -10.49
CA PRO A 79 -0.30 12.31 -9.38
C PRO A 79 -0.27 10.79 -9.48
N ILE A 80 -0.38 10.24 -10.70
CA ILE A 80 -0.31 8.79 -10.96
C ILE A 80 1.08 8.26 -10.62
N GLU A 81 2.13 8.94 -11.08
CA GLU A 81 3.51 8.57 -10.79
C GLU A 81 3.83 8.72 -9.30
N THR A 82 3.35 9.77 -8.66
CA THR A 82 3.53 9.98 -7.22
C THR A 82 2.85 8.88 -6.40
N ALA A 83 1.61 8.52 -6.74
CA ALA A 83 0.88 7.44 -6.08
C ALA A 83 1.54 6.07 -6.31
N CYS A 84 2.09 5.84 -7.50
CA CYS A 84 2.87 4.66 -7.85
C CYS A 84 4.13 4.53 -7.00
N LEU A 85 4.88 5.64 -6.83
CA LEU A 85 6.08 5.71 -6.00
C LEU A 85 5.76 5.63 -4.50
N ALA A 86 4.55 5.98 -4.07
CA ALA A 86 4.09 5.80 -2.70
C ALA A 86 3.60 4.36 -2.41
N ASN A 87 3.09 3.67 -3.43
CA ASN A 87 2.55 2.30 -3.35
C ASN A 87 3.43 1.29 -4.10
N VAL A 88 4.72 1.32 -3.80
CA VAL A 88 5.72 0.45 -4.40
C VAL A 88 5.38 -1.02 -4.09
N GLY A 89 5.27 -1.84 -5.14
CA GLY A 89 4.84 -3.25 -5.02
C GLY A 89 3.34 -3.46 -4.76
N GLY A 90 2.57 -2.38 -4.66
CA GLY A 90 1.12 -2.38 -4.51
C GLY A 90 0.36 -2.29 -5.84
N ASP A 91 -0.97 -2.35 -5.74
CA ASP A 91 -1.89 -2.13 -6.84
C ASP A 91 -2.59 -0.79 -6.67
N ILE A 92 -2.55 0.03 -7.71
CA ILE A 92 -3.27 1.30 -7.77
C ILE A 92 -4.10 1.34 -9.05
N PHE A 93 -5.21 2.07 -9.01
CA PHE A 93 -6.01 2.28 -10.21
C PHE A 93 -6.11 3.76 -10.59
N VAL A 94 -6.36 3.99 -11.87
CA VAL A 94 -6.63 5.31 -12.45
C VAL A 94 -8.04 5.34 -12.99
N SER A 95 -8.71 6.46 -12.87
CA SER A 95 -10.08 6.64 -13.35
C SER A 95 -10.14 7.83 -14.31
N LYS A 96 -11.15 7.82 -15.17
CA LYS A 96 -11.42 8.91 -16.09
C LYS A 96 -12.50 9.81 -15.51
N LYS A 97 -12.13 11.02 -15.07
CA LYS A 97 -13.09 12.04 -14.62
C LYS A 97 -13.11 13.21 -15.60
N ASN A 98 -14.31 13.66 -15.94
CA ASN A 98 -14.52 14.79 -16.87
C ASN A 98 -13.74 14.63 -18.19
N GLY A 99 -13.64 13.41 -18.70
CA GLY A 99 -12.92 13.10 -19.94
C GLY A 99 -11.40 13.00 -19.80
N LYS A 100 -10.84 13.11 -18.59
CA LYS A 100 -9.39 13.08 -18.36
C LYS A 100 -8.99 11.90 -17.48
N TRP A 101 -7.92 11.21 -17.86
CA TRP A 101 -7.32 10.18 -17.02
C TRP A 101 -6.52 10.83 -15.89
N GLY A 102 -6.70 10.30 -14.68
CA GLY A 102 -5.98 10.78 -13.52
C GLY A 102 -6.01 9.79 -12.37
N TYR A 103 -5.12 10.02 -11.41
CA TYR A 103 -5.25 9.44 -10.09
C TYR A 103 -6.15 10.34 -9.24
N HIS A 104 -7.27 9.78 -8.79
CA HIS A 104 -8.26 10.51 -8.00
C HIS A 104 -8.37 9.89 -6.61
N GLN A 105 -7.79 10.55 -5.61
CA GLN A 105 -7.76 10.05 -4.24
C GLN A 105 -9.17 9.79 -3.68
N GLN A 106 -10.16 10.60 -4.03
CA GLN A 106 -11.56 10.37 -3.64
C GLN A 106 -12.12 9.02 -4.12
N ASP A 107 -11.70 8.56 -5.31
CA ASP A 107 -12.12 7.25 -5.83
C ASP A 107 -11.35 6.14 -5.13
N GLN A 108 -10.08 6.38 -4.80
CA GLN A 108 -9.28 5.45 -4.02
C GLN A 108 -9.82 5.27 -2.61
N ASP A 109 -10.35 6.33 -2.00
CA ASP A 109 -10.89 6.34 -0.64
C ASP A 109 -12.34 5.87 -0.55
N SER A 110 -13.06 5.86 -1.66
CA SER A 110 -14.44 5.37 -1.76
C SER A 110 -14.51 3.87 -1.45
N GLN A 111 -15.33 3.51 -0.47
CA GLN A 111 -15.52 2.12 -0.07
C GLN A 111 -16.01 1.25 -1.25
N ASP A 112 -16.96 1.74 -2.05
CA ASP A 112 -17.48 1.01 -3.23
C ASP A 112 -16.38 0.69 -4.25
N HIS A 113 -15.45 1.64 -4.47
CA HIS A 113 -14.33 1.43 -5.37
C HIS A 113 -13.30 0.46 -4.79
N LYS A 114 -13.00 0.58 -3.49
CA LYS A 114 -12.10 -0.36 -2.78
C LYS A 114 -12.63 -1.77 -2.84
N ASP A 115 -13.89 -1.99 -2.51
CA ASP A 115 -14.49 -3.32 -2.47
C ASP A 115 -14.49 -3.97 -3.86
N LYS A 116 -14.84 -3.20 -4.90
CA LYS A 116 -14.83 -3.68 -6.29
C LYS A 116 -13.41 -3.94 -6.80
N PHE A 117 -12.47 -3.07 -6.47
CA PHE A 117 -11.08 -3.23 -6.88
C PHE A 117 -10.43 -4.43 -6.19
N GLN A 118 -10.66 -4.61 -4.89
CA GLN A 118 -10.21 -5.79 -4.15
C GLN A 118 -10.82 -7.07 -4.72
N ARG A 119 -12.11 -7.05 -5.08
CA ARG A 119 -12.76 -8.20 -5.73
C ARG A 119 -12.14 -8.52 -7.09
N TYR A 120 -11.79 -7.49 -7.86
CA TYR A 120 -11.07 -7.66 -9.12
C TYR A 120 -9.68 -8.28 -8.91
N LEU A 121 -8.92 -7.82 -7.92
CA LEU A 121 -7.59 -8.35 -7.61
C LEU A 121 -7.64 -9.78 -7.05
N GLY A 122 -8.65 -10.11 -6.24
CA GLY A 122 -8.82 -11.44 -5.65
C GLY A 122 -9.30 -12.52 -6.64
N ASN A 123 -9.83 -12.10 -7.79
CA ASN A 123 -10.22 -12.99 -8.89
C ASN A 123 -9.08 -13.26 -9.90
N ARG A 124 -7.85 -12.79 -9.63
CA ARG A 124 -6.69 -12.88 -10.53
C ARG A 124 -5.69 -13.92 -10.04
#